data_AF-A0A7S3WQP2-F1
#
_entry.id   AF-A0A7S3WQP2-F1
#
_cell.length_a   1.000
_cell.length_b   1.000
_cell.length_c   1.000
_cell.angle_alpha   90.00
_cell.angle_beta   90.00
_cell.angle_gamma   90.00
#
_symmetry.space_group_name_H-M   'P 1'
#
loop_
_entity.id
_entity.type
_entity.pdbx_description
1 polymer ?
#
loop_
_entity_poly.entity_id
_entity_poly.type
_entity_poly.pdbx_seq_one_letter_code
_entity_poly.pdbx_strand_id
1 'polypeptide(L)'
;NGEETFNDLFQAAWLTQATHEIIYPGENFIPCVHVRDVARLVKVIVTDSSVGRYLIAVDRARLTQSQIVHGIVSQIANKRDVPIVPEGDSKSEFKDLMTMDLIMGPSAPMKSSKFEWWCKEGLVANLEKVADEFTKWRNLRPIKMIIMGPPGSGAERYGDRVAERYLHADPPHYTFQGILQDAMAKDTENAARLRAKVEKLAEKPLGAKLPLKTRTRLVRARLLSNVCRYRGYVLRGYPESYEEAEALFTEPVPVEGEEEEAPPEGEEEEEEEEEEEAPPPPAEEDEEEEEGGDK
;
A
#
# COMPACT_ATOMS: atom_id res chain seq x y z
N ASN A 1 26.19 13.27 9.79
CA ASN A 1 25.17 13.45 10.85
C ASN A 1 24.36 12.17 10.98
N GLY A 2 23.90 11.76 12.16
CA GLY A 2 23.22 10.45 12.34
C GLY A 2 21.91 10.26 11.56
N GLU A 3 21.33 11.34 11.02
CA GLU A 3 20.14 11.29 10.14
C GLU A 3 20.44 10.68 8.77
N GLU A 4 21.70 10.69 8.33
CA GLU A 4 22.12 10.23 7.00
C GLU A 4 22.26 8.71 6.95
N THR A 5 22.49 8.05 8.09
CA THR A 5 22.77 6.61 8.18
C THR A 5 21.69 5.74 7.53
N PHE A 6 20.41 6.10 7.69
CA PHE A 6 19.30 5.36 7.09
C PHE A 6 18.81 5.97 5.78
N ASN A 7 19.33 7.13 5.35
CA ASN A 7 18.85 7.84 4.17
C ASN A 7 18.91 6.94 2.92
N ASP A 8 20.04 6.29 2.68
CA ASP A 8 20.22 5.41 1.53
C ASP A 8 19.25 4.22 1.55
N LEU A 9 18.95 3.68 2.75
CA LEU A 9 17.97 2.61 2.90
C LEU A 9 16.56 3.09 2.56
N PHE A 10 16.14 4.25 3.06
CA PHE A 10 14.84 4.84 2.73
C PHE A 10 14.75 5.21 1.25
N GLN A 11 15.81 5.80 0.69
CA GLN A 11 15.89 6.20 -0.72
C GLN A 11 15.82 4.97 -1.64
N ALA A 12 16.64 3.94 -1.39
CA ALA A 12 16.61 2.72 -2.18
C ALA A 12 15.26 2.01 -2.08
N ALA A 13 14.60 2.03 -0.91
CA ALA A 13 13.29 1.41 -0.74
C ALA A 13 12.23 2.19 -1.54
N TRP A 14 12.25 3.52 -1.46
CA TRP A 14 11.34 4.37 -2.22
C TRP A 14 11.55 4.25 -3.73
N LEU A 15 12.79 4.14 -4.19
CA LEU A 15 13.14 3.89 -5.59
C LEU A 15 12.92 2.45 -6.04
N THR A 16 12.43 1.58 -5.15
CA THR A 16 12.22 0.14 -5.39
C THR A 16 13.49 -0.62 -5.84
N GLN A 17 14.68 -0.08 -5.60
CA GLN A 17 15.96 -0.68 -5.99
C GLN A 17 16.37 -1.80 -5.04
N ALA A 18 16.74 -2.98 -5.56
CA ALA A 18 17.18 -4.13 -4.76
C ALA A 18 18.65 -4.01 -4.31
N THR A 19 18.98 -2.90 -3.66
CA THR A 19 20.34 -2.56 -3.21
C THR A 19 20.51 -2.56 -1.69
N HIS A 20 19.46 -2.87 -0.93
CA HIS A 20 19.58 -3.06 0.51
C HIS A 20 20.46 -4.24 0.82
N GLU A 21 21.31 -4.07 1.83
CA GLU A 21 22.24 -5.07 2.29
C GLU A 21 22.23 -5.04 3.83
N ILE A 22 22.38 -6.22 4.45
CA ILE A 22 22.59 -6.38 5.90
C ILE A 22 24.06 -6.71 6.08
N ILE A 23 24.77 -5.97 6.92
CA ILE A 23 26.18 -6.24 7.18
C ILE A 23 26.26 -7.35 8.24
N TYR A 24 27.01 -8.41 7.95
CA TYR A 24 27.21 -9.54 8.86
C TYR A 24 27.69 -9.05 10.24
N PRO A 25 27.12 -9.54 11.36
CA PRO A 25 26.15 -10.63 11.48
C PRO A 25 24.67 -10.22 11.36
N GLY A 26 24.34 -8.93 11.36
CA GLY A 26 22.95 -8.42 11.27
C GLY A 26 22.12 -8.54 12.56
N GLU A 27 22.57 -9.33 13.53
CA GLU A 27 21.93 -9.49 14.85
C GLU A 27 22.39 -8.45 15.89
N ASN A 28 23.33 -7.58 15.52
CA ASN A 28 23.84 -6.53 16.38
C ASN A 28 22.78 -5.47 16.68
N PHE A 29 22.80 -4.95 17.91
CA PHE A 29 21.83 -3.94 18.36
C PHE A 29 22.29 -2.52 18.02
N ILE A 30 21.44 -1.79 17.30
CA ILE A 30 21.72 -0.40 16.92
C ILE A 30 20.84 0.54 17.74
N PRO A 31 21.40 1.34 18.66
CA PRO A 31 20.64 2.29 19.45
C PRO A 31 20.12 3.42 18.54
N CYS A 32 18.80 3.60 18.53
CA CYS A 32 18.13 4.61 17.72
C CYS A 32 17.47 5.68 18.60
N VAL A 33 17.24 6.86 18.05
CA VAL A 33 16.40 7.89 18.64
C VAL A 33 15.85 8.79 17.54
N HIS A 34 14.59 9.19 17.69
CA HIS A 34 14.00 10.16 16.77
C HIS A 34 14.53 11.57 17.07
N VAL A 35 14.84 12.34 16.03
CA VAL A 35 15.39 13.71 16.14
C VAL A 35 14.49 14.62 16.99
N ARG A 36 13.17 14.49 16.84
CA ARG A 36 12.18 15.21 17.68
C ARG A 36 12.30 14.86 19.17
N ASP A 37 12.57 13.61 19.51
CA ASP A 37 12.76 13.22 20.92
C ASP A 37 14.07 13.79 21.48
N VAL A 38 15.13 13.84 20.66
CA VAL A 38 16.37 14.55 21.03
C VAL A 38 16.10 16.04 21.28
N ALA A 39 15.37 16.71 20.39
CA ALA A 39 15.01 18.12 20.56
C ALA A 39 14.17 18.36 21.83
N ARG A 40 13.26 17.44 22.17
CA ARG A 40 12.49 17.48 23.43
C ARG A 40 13.37 17.29 24.65
N LEU A 41 14.36 16.40 24.58
CA LEU A 41 15.35 16.27 25.65
C LEU A 41 16.15 17.56 25.84
N VAL A 42 16.60 18.18 24.75
CA VAL A 42 17.30 19.49 24.80
C VAL A 42 16.42 20.55 25.45
N LYS A 43 15.12 20.61 25.13
CA LYS A 43 14.17 21.51 25.80
C LYS A 43 14.15 21.28 27.31
N VAL A 44 14.12 20.02 27.76
CA VAL A 44 14.14 19.70 29.20
C VAL A 44 15.44 20.16 29.86
N ILE A 45 16.59 19.93 29.22
CA ILE A 45 17.91 20.35 29.74
C ILE A 45 17.97 21.87 29.93
N VAL A 46 17.42 22.64 28.97
CA VAL A 46 17.40 24.10 29.04
C VAL A 46 16.48 24.59 30.17
N THR A 47 15.37 23.89 30.43
CA THR A 47 14.40 24.28 31.47
C THR A 47 14.78 23.84 32.88
N ASP A 48 15.52 22.75 33.01
CA ASP A 48 15.87 22.14 34.30
C ASP A 48 17.39 22.05 34.46
N SER A 49 17.94 22.95 35.27
CA SER A 49 19.37 23.01 35.55
C SER A 49 19.87 21.89 36.47
N SER A 50 18.99 21.05 37.01
CA SER A 50 19.35 19.90 37.85
C SER A 50 19.73 18.66 37.04
N VAL A 51 19.54 18.70 35.72
CA VAL A 51 19.85 17.58 34.83
C VAL A 51 21.37 17.35 34.76
N GLY A 52 21.79 16.09 34.85
CA GLY A 52 23.21 15.70 34.85
C GLY A 52 23.95 16.08 33.56
N ARG A 53 25.28 16.15 33.63
CA ARG A 53 26.16 16.61 32.53
C ARG A 53 26.27 15.63 31.35
N TYR A 54 26.04 14.35 31.59
CA TYR A 54 26.12 13.30 30.57
C TYR A 54 24.77 12.61 30.45
N LEU A 55 24.17 12.70 29.27
CA LEU A 55 22.86 12.16 28.97
C LEU A 55 22.93 11.32 27.70
N ILE A 56 22.13 10.26 27.69
CA ILE A 56 21.98 9.31 26.61
C ILE A 56 20.55 9.46 26.11
N ALA A 57 20.45 9.87 24.84
CA ALA A 57 19.19 9.99 24.12
C ALA A 57 19.01 8.76 23.23
N VAL A 58 18.24 7.79 23.70
CA VAL A 58 17.93 6.54 22.99
C VAL A 58 16.46 6.23 23.24
N ASP A 59 15.77 5.68 22.24
CA ASP A 59 14.43 5.16 22.41
C ASP A 59 14.41 3.90 23.30
N ARG A 60 13.24 3.28 23.52
CA ARG A 60 13.14 2.07 24.36
C ARG A 60 13.27 0.78 23.54
N ALA A 61 13.38 0.87 22.23
CA ALA A 61 13.44 -0.29 21.37
C ALA A 61 14.85 -0.88 21.39
N ARG A 62 14.89 -2.20 21.26
CA ARG A 62 16.13 -2.96 21.08
C ARG A 62 16.04 -3.62 19.73
N LEU A 63 16.39 -2.86 18.71
CA LEU A 63 16.27 -3.29 17.33
C LEU A 63 17.63 -3.78 16.84
N THR A 64 17.61 -4.95 16.19
CA THR A 64 18.77 -5.42 15.46
C THR A 64 18.91 -4.68 14.14
N GLN A 65 20.10 -4.68 13.57
CA GLN A 65 20.33 -4.15 12.23
C GLN A 65 19.37 -4.78 11.20
N SER A 66 19.23 -6.10 11.21
CA SER A 66 18.34 -6.83 10.31
C SER A 66 16.87 -6.39 10.45
N GLN A 67 16.38 -6.21 11.68
CA GLN A 67 15.03 -5.72 11.94
C GLN A 67 14.79 -4.32 11.38
N ILE A 68 15.77 -3.43 11.51
CA ILE A 68 15.68 -2.06 10.97
C ILE A 68 15.61 -2.10 9.44
N VAL A 69 16.54 -2.81 8.79
CA VAL A 69 16.61 -2.88 7.32
C VAL A 69 15.36 -3.53 6.75
N HIS A 70 14.94 -4.69 7.27
CA HIS A 70 13.71 -5.35 6.84
C HIS A 70 12.46 -4.52 7.13
N GLY A 71 12.41 -3.84 8.29
CA GLY A 71 11.35 -2.92 8.63
C GLY A 71 11.18 -1.83 7.57
N ILE A 72 12.25 -1.12 7.23
CA ILE A 72 12.23 -0.06 6.20
C ILE A 72 11.76 -0.61 4.85
N VAL A 73 12.33 -1.74 4.41
CA VAL A 73 12.01 -2.35 3.12
C VAL A 73 10.54 -2.78 3.07
N SER A 74 10.05 -3.48 4.09
CA SER A 74 8.66 -3.96 4.14
C SER A 74 7.64 -2.82 4.28
N GLN A 75 8.02 -1.70 4.89
CA GLN A 75 7.12 -0.57 5.04
C GLN A 75 6.98 0.23 3.74
N ILE A 76 8.06 0.44 2.99
CA ILE A 76 8.05 1.36 1.83
C ILE A 76 7.94 0.62 0.49
N ALA A 77 8.60 -0.53 0.39
CA ALA A 77 8.68 -1.34 -0.82
C ALA A 77 7.93 -2.67 -0.67
N ASN A 78 7.88 -3.45 -1.75
CA ASN A 78 7.39 -4.82 -1.66
C ASN A 78 8.34 -5.63 -0.76
N LYS A 79 7.77 -6.53 0.04
CA LYS A 79 8.57 -7.44 0.87
C LYS A 79 9.52 -8.22 -0.05
N ARG A 80 10.80 -8.21 0.31
CA ARG A 80 11.86 -8.96 -0.36
C ARG A 80 12.90 -9.39 0.64
N ASP A 81 13.64 -10.42 0.27
CA ASP A 81 14.79 -10.86 1.04
C ASP A 81 15.96 -9.90 0.81
N VAL A 82 16.68 -9.63 1.90
CA VAL A 82 17.81 -8.72 1.91
C VAL A 82 19.06 -9.56 2.14
N PRO A 83 20.06 -9.53 1.24
CA PRO A 83 21.27 -10.32 1.38
C PRO A 83 22.11 -9.85 2.57
N ILE A 84 22.76 -10.82 3.23
CA ILE A 84 23.77 -10.54 4.25
C ILE A 84 25.13 -10.53 3.58
N VAL A 85 25.88 -9.43 3.76
CA VAL A 85 27.19 -9.20 3.15
C VAL A 85 28.27 -9.05 4.23
N PRO A 86 29.50 -9.54 4.00
CA PRO A 86 30.64 -9.22 4.87
C PRO A 86 30.91 -7.71 4.93
N GLU A 87 31.44 -7.23 6.05
CA GLU A 87 31.74 -5.79 6.25
C GLU A 87 32.67 -5.20 5.18
N GLY A 88 33.65 -5.98 4.70
CA GLY A 88 34.59 -5.55 3.66
C GLY A 88 33.96 -5.33 2.29
N ASP A 89 32.82 -5.97 2.02
CA ASP A 89 32.14 -5.93 0.72
C ASP A 89 31.02 -4.88 0.67
N SER A 90 30.58 -4.39 1.83
CA SER A 90 29.52 -3.39 1.91
C SER A 90 29.97 -2.04 1.35
N LYS A 91 29.14 -1.46 0.49
CA LYS A 91 29.37 -0.14 -0.12
C LYS A 91 28.82 1.02 0.71
N SER A 92 28.23 0.75 1.88
CA SER A 92 27.65 1.78 2.73
C SER A 92 28.75 2.68 3.32
N GLU A 93 28.59 3.99 3.16
CA GLU A 93 29.47 4.97 3.81
C GLU A 93 29.35 4.95 5.34
N PHE A 94 28.23 4.40 5.86
CA PHE A 94 27.92 4.34 7.30
C PHE A 94 28.09 2.94 7.88
N LYS A 95 28.89 2.08 7.24
CA LYS A 95 29.15 0.71 7.71
C LYS A 95 29.58 0.64 9.17
N ASP A 96 30.44 1.56 9.62
CA ASP A 96 30.97 1.61 10.99
C ASP A 96 29.86 1.82 12.04
N LEU A 97 28.80 2.57 11.68
CA LEU A 97 27.63 2.76 12.55
C LEU A 97 26.72 1.55 12.52
N MET A 98 26.60 0.92 11.35
CA MET A 98 25.75 -0.24 11.14
C MET A 98 26.32 -1.51 11.77
N THR A 99 27.64 -1.61 12.01
CA THR A 99 28.29 -2.74 12.70
C THR A 99 28.33 -2.59 14.23
N MET A 100 27.82 -1.50 14.79
CA MET A 100 27.77 -1.29 16.23
C MET A 100 26.86 -2.31 16.92
N ASP A 101 27.31 -2.86 18.04
CA ASP A 101 26.50 -3.72 18.91
C ASP A 101 26.41 -3.11 20.32
N LEU A 102 25.44 -2.21 20.50
CA LEU A 102 25.28 -1.46 21.75
C LEU A 102 23.84 -1.51 22.25
N ILE A 103 23.68 -1.99 23.49
CA ILE A 103 22.42 -1.90 24.23
C ILE A 103 22.53 -0.75 25.23
N MET A 104 21.80 0.33 24.94
CA MET A 104 21.75 1.52 25.79
C MET A 104 20.36 1.70 26.41
N GLY A 105 20.30 2.51 27.47
CA GLY A 105 19.04 2.90 28.08
C GLY A 105 18.90 4.41 28.15
N PRO A 106 17.69 4.97 27.99
CA PRO A 106 17.48 6.41 28.08
C PRO A 106 17.86 6.95 29.46
N SER A 107 18.36 8.20 29.48
CA SER A 107 18.62 8.91 30.73
C SER A 107 17.34 9.24 31.52
N ALA A 108 17.50 9.54 32.80
CA ALA A 108 16.40 9.81 33.73
C ALA A 108 15.36 10.84 33.22
N PRO A 109 15.73 11.96 32.57
CA PRO A 109 14.76 12.92 32.06
C PRO A 109 13.77 12.32 31.05
N MET A 110 14.24 11.44 30.16
CA MET A 110 13.40 10.77 29.16
C MET A 110 12.53 9.65 29.76
N LYS A 111 12.91 9.13 30.93
CA LYS A 111 12.13 8.12 31.67
C LYS A 111 10.97 8.73 32.47
N SER A 112 11.02 10.04 32.73
CA SER A 112 9.97 10.78 33.43
C SER A 112 8.62 10.67 32.70
N SER A 113 7.53 10.62 33.47
CA SER A 113 6.17 10.68 32.92
C SER A 113 5.85 12.00 32.22
N LYS A 114 6.60 13.07 32.54
CA LYS A 114 6.47 14.38 31.90
C LYS A 114 7.12 14.45 30.52
N PHE A 115 7.90 13.44 30.13
CA PHE A 115 8.54 13.43 28.83
C PHE A 115 7.54 12.98 27.76
N GLU A 116 7.15 13.92 26.91
CA GLU A 116 6.30 13.65 25.76
C GLU A 116 7.12 12.94 24.68
N TRP A 117 6.94 11.63 24.53
CA TRP A 117 7.62 10.87 23.49
C TRP A 117 6.98 11.08 22.11
N TRP A 118 7.80 11.08 21.06
CA TRP A 118 7.37 11.03 19.66
C TRP A 118 7.43 9.59 19.16
N CYS A 119 8.56 8.91 19.37
CA CYS A 119 8.79 7.52 18.98
C CYS A 119 9.35 6.69 20.14
N LYS A 120 8.55 6.52 21.21
CA LYS A 120 8.95 5.75 22.41
C LYS A 120 9.32 4.29 22.11
N GLU A 121 8.55 3.67 21.22
CA GLU A 121 8.64 2.26 20.84
C GLU A 121 9.67 2.01 19.71
N GLY A 122 10.43 3.06 19.36
CA GLY A 122 11.50 3.04 18.38
C GLY A 122 11.05 3.11 16.93
N LEU A 123 12.04 2.94 16.04
CA LEU A 123 11.90 3.17 14.61
C LEU A 123 10.88 2.21 13.97
N VAL A 124 11.04 0.89 14.15
CA VAL A 124 10.21 -0.12 13.47
C VAL A 124 8.72 0.04 13.76
N ALA A 125 8.35 0.29 15.03
CA ALA A 125 6.95 0.51 15.43
C ALA A 125 6.36 1.81 14.87
N ASN A 126 7.20 2.81 14.57
CA ASN A 126 6.78 4.12 14.07
C ASN A 126 7.18 4.37 12.61
N LEU A 127 7.50 3.30 11.86
CA LEU A 127 8.02 3.41 10.50
C LEU A 127 7.06 4.12 9.55
N GLU A 128 5.74 3.95 9.71
CA GLU A 128 4.76 4.69 8.92
C GLU A 128 4.92 6.21 9.08
N LYS A 129 4.99 6.67 10.33
CA LYS A 129 5.19 8.10 10.63
C LYS A 129 6.51 8.60 10.07
N VAL A 130 7.59 7.84 10.23
CA VAL A 130 8.92 8.22 9.75
C VAL A 130 8.99 8.21 8.22
N ALA A 131 8.31 7.29 7.55
CA ALA A 131 8.21 7.24 6.09
C ALA A 131 7.38 8.41 5.54
N ASP A 132 6.28 8.77 6.19
CA ASP A 132 5.50 9.97 5.85
C ASP A 132 6.33 11.26 6.06
N GLU A 133 7.09 11.35 7.15
CA GLU A 133 8.04 12.46 7.36
C GLU A 133 9.11 12.49 6.26
N PHE A 134 9.72 11.35 5.93
CA PHE A 134 10.76 11.23 4.90
C PHE A 134 10.27 11.75 3.54
N THR A 135 9.07 11.33 3.12
CA THR A 135 8.47 11.75 1.85
C THR A 135 8.05 13.21 1.86
N LYS A 136 7.43 13.69 2.94
CA LYS A 136 6.99 15.09 3.10
C LYS A 136 8.16 16.06 3.05
N TRP A 137 9.23 15.81 3.80
CA TRP A 137 10.40 16.70 3.86
C TRP A 137 11.17 16.77 2.55
N ARG A 138 11.20 15.69 1.77
CA ARG A 138 11.83 15.65 0.45
C ARG A 138 10.88 16.03 -0.70
N ASN A 139 9.64 16.43 -0.39
CA ASN A 139 8.58 16.72 -1.36
C ASN A 139 8.43 15.59 -2.41
N LEU A 140 8.57 14.34 -1.97
CA LEU A 140 8.36 13.16 -2.80
C LEU A 140 6.86 12.96 -2.95
N ARG A 141 6.37 13.01 -4.18
CA ARG A 141 4.95 12.86 -4.50
C ARG A 141 4.74 11.54 -5.24
N PRO A 142 3.77 10.72 -4.81
CA PRO A 142 3.44 9.50 -5.54
C PRO A 142 2.87 9.87 -6.90
N ILE A 143 3.38 9.24 -7.95
CA ILE A 143 2.90 9.46 -9.32
C ILE A 143 1.78 8.46 -9.59
N LYS A 144 0.54 8.95 -9.67
CA LYS A 144 -0.64 8.13 -9.96
C LYS A 144 -1.08 8.40 -11.39
N MET A 145 -1.05 7.37 -12.23
CA MET A 145 -1.39 7.47 -13.65
C MET A 145 -2.36 6.37 -14.01
N ILE A 146 -3.34 6.70 -14.85
CA ILE A 146 -4.22 5.73 -15.48
C ILE A 146 -4.01 5.88 -16.98
N ILE A 147 -3.69 4.78 -17.65
CA ILE A 147 -3.49 4.78 -19.09
C ILE A 147 -4.57 3.89 -19.69
N MET A 148 -5.42 4.54 -20.48
CA MET A 148 -6.55 3.94 -21.16
C MET A 148 -6.53 4.33 -22.63
N GLY A 149 -7.04 3.44 -23.47
CA GLY A 149 -7.15 3.65 -24.90
C GLY A 149 -7.82 2.45 -25.56
N PRO A 150 -8.39 2.62 -26.76
CA PRO A 150 -9.00 1.52 -27.49
C PRO A 150 -7.94 0.46 -27.84
N PRO A 151 -8.36 -0.81 -28.04
CA PRO A 151 -7.44 -1.86 -28.46
C PRO A 151 -6.72 -1.47 -29.75
N GLY A 152 -5.42 -1.73 -29.83
CA GLY A 152 -4.58 -1.36 -30.98
C GLY A 152 -4.03 0.08 -30.98
N SER A 153 -4.44 0.95 -30.03
CA SER A 153 -3.88 2.31 -29.87
C SER A 153 -2.43 2.36 -29.36
N GLY A 154 -1.91 1.23 -28.87
CA GLY A 154 -0.60 1.15 -28.24
C GLY A 154 -0.56 1.71 -26.81
N ALA A 155 -1.70 2.06 -26.22
CA ALA A 155 -1.80 2.52 -24.83
C ALA A 155 -1.09 1.58 -23.84
N GLU A 156 -1.16 0.27 -24.08
CA GLU A 156 -0.45 -0.76 -23.31
C GLU A 156 1.06 -0.53 -23.32
N ARG A 157 1.65 -0.38 -24.52
CA ARG A 157 3.08 -0.14 -24.71
C ARG A 157 3.53 1.18 -24.08
N TYR A 158 2.70 2.21 -24.13
CA TYR A 158 3.00 3.47 -23.45
C TYR A 158 2.91 3.33 -21.93
N GLY A 159 1.96 2.54 -21.42
CA GLY A 159 1.85 2.20 -20.00
C GLY A 159 3.12 1.60 -19.43
N ASP A 160 3.64 0.58 -20.11
CA ASP A 160 4.86 -0.12 -19.69
C ASP A 160 6.07 0.84 -19.72
N ARG A 161 6.22 1.64 -20.79
CA ARG A 161 7.32 2.61 -20.91
C ARG A 161 7.26 3.71 -19.87
N VAL A 162 6.06 4.18 -19.53
CA VAL A 162 5.86 5.21 -18.49
C VAL A 162 6.22 4.63 -17.12
N ALA A 163 5.76 3.41 -16.82
CA ALA A 163 6.11 2.73 -15.58
C ALA A 163 7.63 2.50 -15.46
N GLU A 164 8.28 2.03 -16.52
CA GLU A 164 9.73 1.83 -16.55
C GLU A 164 10.51 3.14 -16.35
N ARG A 165 10.10 4.20 -17.06
CA ARG A 165 10.80 5.49 -17.06
C ARG A 165 10.67 6.26 -15.75
N TYR A 166 9.48 6.29 -15.17
CA TYR A 166 9.19 7.13 -14.00
C TYR A 166 9.16 6.36 -12.70
N LEU A 167 8.84 5.06 -12.75
CA LEU A 167 8.63 4.26 -11.56
C LEU A 167 9.74 3.24 -11.28
N HIS A 168 10.62 2.93 -12.26
CA HIS A 168 11.77 2.00 -12.14
C HIS A 168 11.37 0.68 -11.46
N ALA A 169 10.82 -0.26 -12.24
CA ALA A 169 10.10 -1.50 -11.86
C ALA A 169 10.52 -2.16 -10.52
N ASP A 170 9.56 -2.57 -9.67
CA ASP A 170 9.03 -3.96 -9.70
C ASP A 170 7.65 -4.17 -8.98
N PRO A 171 6.55 -4.35 -9.74
CA PRO A 171 6.16 -3.37 -10.71
C PRO A 171 4.98 -2.54 -10.16
N PRO A 172 5.06 -1.22 -10.28
CA PRO A 172 3.96 -0.31 -10.04
C PRO A 172 3.06 -0.15 -11.27
N HIS A 173 3.19 -1.03 -12.27
CA HIS A 173 2.23 -1.19 -13.36
C HIS A 173 1.23 -2.28 -12.97
N TYR A 174 -0.05 -1.92 -12.91
CA TYR A 174 -1.12 -2.84 -12.57
C TYR A 174 -2.13 -2.95 -13.70
N THR A 175 -2.49 -4.20 -14.02
CA THR A 175 -3.68 -4.53 -14.82
C THR A 175 -4.69 -5.17 -13.88
N PHE A 176 -5.99 -4.99 -14.12
CA PHE A 176 -7.03 -5.65 -13.31
C PHE A 176 -6.81 -7.17 -13.19
N GLN A 177 -6.45 -7.84 -14.29
CA GLN A 177 -6.12 -9.27 -14.28
C GLN A 177 -4.93 -9.61 -13.38
N GLY A 178 -3.88 -8.79 -13.37
CA GLY A 178 -2.72 -8.98 -12.49
C GLY A 178 -3.08 -8.79 -11.02
N ILE A 179 -3.91 -7.78 -10.71
CA ILE A 179 -4.43 -7.57 -9.35
C ILE A 179 -5.27 -8.77 -8.90
N LEU A 180 -6.07 -9.32 -9.81
CA LEU A 180 -6.91 -10.49 -9.54
C LEU A 180 -6.05 -11.73 -9.25
N GLN A 181 -5.02 -11.98 -10.06
CA GLN A 181 -4.07 -13.09 -9.84
C GLN A 181 -3.30 -12.91 -8.53
N ASP A 182 -2.80 -11.71 -8.23
CA ASP A 182 -2.14 -11.37 -6.97
C ASP A 182 -3.06 -11.60 -5.77
N ALA A 183 -4.34 -11.26 -5.89
CA ALA A 183 -5.33 -11.47 -4.84
C ALA A 183 -5.64 -12.95 -4.65
N MET A 184 -5.67 -13.75 -5.73
CA MET A 184 -5.84 -15.19 -5.67
C MET A 184 -4.62 -15.91 -5.11
N ALA A 185 -3.40 -15.39 -5.31
CA ALA A 185 -2.17 -16.01 -4.82
C ALA A 185 -1.99 -15.88 -3.30
N LYS A 186 -2.73 -14.98 -2.63
CA LYS A 186 -2.67 -14.81 -1.18
C LYS A 186 -3.42 -15.93 -0.46
N ASP A 187 -2.80 -16.54 0.55
CA ASP A 187 -3.45 -17.55 1.40
C ASP A 187 -4.32 -16.89 2.47
N THR A 188 -5.46 -16.35 2.04
CA THR A 188 -6.47 -15.77 2.94
C THR A 188 -7.83 -16.37 2.68
N GLU A 189 -8.70 -16.42 3.69
CA GLU A 189 -10.08 -16.88 3.56
C GLU A 189 -10.84 -16.10 2.47
N ASN A 190 -10.58 -14.80 2.37
CA ASN A 190 -11.12 -13.94 1.31
C ASN A 190 -10.64 -14.33 -0.09
N ALA A 191 -9.40 -14.83 -0.24
CA ALA A 191 -8.89 -15.33 -1.51
C ALA A 191 -9.56 -16.66 -1.89
N ALA A 192 -9.85 -17.54 -0.94
CA ALA A 192 -10.62 -18.77 -1.20
C ALA A 192 -12.04 -18.44 -1.69
N ARG A 193 -12.73 -17.49 -1.04
CA ARG A 193 -14.03 -16.98 -1.50
C ARG A 193 -13.96 -16.36 -2.90
N LEU A 194 -12.87 -15.64 -3.19
CA LEU A 194 -12.66 -15.03 -4.51
C LEU A 194 -12.42 -16.09 -5.60
N ARG A 195 -11.64 -17.13 -5.32
CA ARG A 195 -11.40 -18.26 -6.24
C ARG A 195 -12.72 -18.95 -6.59
N ALA A 196 -13.54 -19.28 -5.58
CA ALA A 196 -14.85 -19.89 -5.81
C ALA A 196 -15.79 -18.99 -6.63
N LYS A 197 -15.79 -17.68 -6.39
CA LYS A 197 -16.60 -16.73 -7.18
C LYS A 197 -16.13 -16.63 -8.63
N VAL A 198 -14.81 -16.67 -8.88
CA VAL A 198 -14.29 -16.62 -10.26
C VAL A 198 -14.52 -17.94 -10.99
N GLU A 199 -14.45 -19.09 -10.31
CA GLU A 199 -14.79 -20.40 -10.89
C GLU A 199 -16.25 -20.47 -11.31
N LYS A 200 -17.19 -20.08 -10.43
CA LYS A 200 -18.63 -19.97 -10.76
C LYS A 200 -18.92 -19.00 -11.92
N LEU A 201 -18.12 -17.95 -12.08
CA LEU A 201 -18.26 -16.99 -13.18
C LEU A 201 -17.63 -17.50 -14.49
N ALA A 202 -16.66 -18.40 -14.42
CA ALA A 202 -16.05 -19.04 -15.59
C ALA A 202 -16.99 -20.08 -16.23
N GLU A 203 -17.92 -20.63 -15.46
CA GLU A 203 -18.95 -21.57 -15.95
C GLU A 203 -20.10 -20.88 -16.72
N LYS A 204 -20.29 -19.56 -16.55
CA LYS A 204 -21.30 -18.77 -17.29
C LYS A 204 -20.73 -18.24 -18.62
N PRO A 205 -21.52 -18.21 -19.71
CA PRO A 205 -21.00 -17.79 -21.01
C PRO A 205 -20.71 -16.28 -21.08
N LEU A 206 -19.63 -16.00 -21.81
CA LEU A 206 -19.17 -14.74 -22.43
C LEU A 206 -19.51 -13.41 -21.71
N GLY A 207 -18.59 -12.95 -20.85
CA GLY A 207 -18.47 -11.54 -20.47
C GLY A 207 -18.97 -11.16 -19.07
N ALA A 208 -19.38 -12.15 -18.24
CA ALA A 208 -19.79 -11.90 -16.86
C ALA A 208 -18.62 -11.30 -16.05
N LYS A 209 -18.69 -9.99 -15.79
CA LYS A 209 -17.74 -9.27 -14.95
C LYS A 209 -18.03 -9.56 -13.48
N LEU A 210 -16.98 -9.62 -12.66
CA LEU A 210 -17.13 -9.66 -11.20
C LEU A 210 -18.01 -8.49 -10.72
N PRO A 211 -18.78 -8.65 -9.63
CA PRO A 211 -19.61 -7.57 -9.09
C PRO A 211 -18.78 -6.30 -8.86
N LEU A 212 -19.35 -5.13 -9.19
CA LEU A 212 -18.68 -3.83 -9.13
C LEU A 212 -18.01 -3.59 -7.77
N LYS A 213 -18.74 -3.81 -6.66
CA LYS A 213 -18.22 -3.71 -5.29
C LYS A 213 -16.97 -4.57 -5.07
N THR A 214 -16.95 -5.80 -5.61
CA THR A 214 -15.80 -6.71 -5.46
C THR A 214 -14.59 -6.22 -6.27
N ARG A 215 -14.80 -5.75 -7.51
CA ARG A 215 -13.73 -5.21 -8.36
C ARG A 215 -13.11 -3.95 -7.76
N THR A 216 -13.95 -3.00 -7.35
CA THR A 216 -13.53 -1.76 -6.69
C THR A 216 -12.75 -2.05 -5.42
N ARG A 217 -13.22 -2.98 -4.57
CA ARG A 217 -12.52 -3.37 -3.35
C ARG A 217 -11.14 -3.96 -3.62
N LEU A 218 -11.02 -4.84 -4.62
CA LEU A 218 -9.74 -5.45 -4.99
C LEU A 218 -8.73 -4.42 -5.48
N VAL A 219 -9.15 -3.56 -6.42
CA VAL A 219 -8.29 -2.52 -6.97
C VAL A 219 -7.92 -1.52 -5.88
N ARG A 220 -8.88 -1.01 -5.11
CA ARG A 220 -8.64 -0.08 -4.00
C ARG A 220 -7.65 -0.65 -2.97
N ALA A 221 -7.83 -1.91 -2.55
CA ALA A 221 -6.91 -2.57 -1.63
C ALA A 221 -5.47 -2.64 -2.18
N ARG A 222 -5.30 -2.85 -3.50
CA ARG A 222 -3.98 -2.84 -4.12
C ARG A 222 -3.40 -1.43 -4.21
N LEU A 223 -4.20 -0.44 -4.61
CA LEU A 223 -3.78 0.96 -4.73
C LEU A 223 -3.45 1.61 -3.37
N LEU A 224 -4.02 1.10 -2.27
CA LEU A 224 -3.71 1.50 -0.90
C LEU A 224 -2.52 0.74 -0.29
N SER A 225 -1.94 -0.23 -1.00
CA SER A 225 -0.71 -0.88 -0.54
C SER A 225 0.41 0.14 -0.37
N ASN A 226 1.30 -0.09 0.60
CA ASN A 226 2.34 0.88 0.94
C ASN A 226 3.19 1.32 -0.26
N VAL A 227 3.54 0.38 -1.14
CA VAL A 227 4.30 0.68 -2.37
C VAL A 227 3.56 1.69 -3.24
N CYS A 228 2.25 1.47 -3.46
CA CYS A 228 1.41 2.38 -4.23
C CYS A 228 1.21 3.73 -3.52
N ARG A 229 1.15 3.73 -2.19
CA ARG A 229 1.01 4.95 -1.37
C ARG A 229 2.23 5.87 -1.50
N TYR A 230 3.44 5.32 -1.38
CA TYR A 230 4.67 6.13 -1.38
C TYR A 230 5.23 6.40 -2.77
N ARG A 231 5.17 5.41 -3.67
CA ARG A 231 5.78 5.51 -5.01
C ARG A 231 4.79 5.95 -6.09
N GLY A 232 3.54 5.53 -5.94
CA GLY A 232 2.50 5.68 -6.95
C GLY A 232 2.32 4.42 -7.80
N TYR A 233 1.54 4.54 -8.87
CA TYR A 233 1.14 3.44 -9.74
C TYR A 233 0.77 3.91 -11.14
N VAL A 234 0.90 3.01 -12.12
CA VAL A 234 0.31 3.10 -13.45
C VAL A 234 -0.76 2.01 -13.54
N LEU A 235 -2.03 2.41 -13.59
CA LEU A 235 -3.16 1.50 -13.75
C LEU A 235 -3.54 1.44 -15.23
N ARG A 236 -3.61 0.23 -15.78
CA ARG A 236 -3.90 -0.02 -17.20
C ARG A 236 -5.26 -0.65 -17.38
N GLY A 237 -6.04 -0.10 -18.31
CA GLY A 237 -7.31 -0.69 -18.77
C GLY A 237 -8.40 -0.78 -17.69
N TYR A 238 -8.26 -0.02 -16.60
CA TYR A 238 -9.27 0.09 -15.55
C TYR A 238 -9.18 1.49 -14.92
N PRO A 239 -10.30 2.16 -14.59
CA PRO A 239 -11.70 1.78 -14.84
C PRO A 239 -12.10 1.83 -16.34
N GLU A 240 -13.09 1.03 -16.74
CA GLU A 240 -13.64 1.03 -18.11
C GLU A 240 -14.95 1.83 -18.25
N SER A 241 -15.70 1.97 -17.16
CA SER A 241 -16.96 2.71 -17.12
C SER A 241 -16.92 3.88 -16.13
N TYR A 242 -17.85 4.81 -16.28
CA TYR A 242 -18.04 5.91 -15.33
C TYR A 242 -18.34 5.41 -13.92
N GLU A 243 -19.23 4.42 -13.78
CA GLU A 243 -19.60 3.80 -12.51
C GLU A 243 -18.39 3.17 -11.78
N GLU A 244 -17.47 2.55 -12.53
CA GLU A 244 -16.24 1.99 -11.98
C GLU A 244 -15.28 3.09 -11.49
N ALA A 245 -15.18 4.18 -12.25
CA ALA A 245 -14.33 5.31 -11.88
C ALA A 245 -14.87 6.03 -10.63
N GLU A 246 -16.18 6.26 -10.58
CA GLU A 246 -16.85 6.86 -9.44
C GLU A 246 -16.70 6.00 -8.19
N ALA A 247 -17.00 4.69 -8.30
CA ALA A 247 -16.85 3.78 -7.18
C ALA A 247 -15.40 3.70 -6.67
N LEU A 248 -14.39 3.82 -7.55
CA LEU A 248 -12.99 3.69 -7.19
C LEU A 248 -12.40 4.96 -6.57
N PHE A 249 -12.66 6.13 -7.16
CA PHE A 249 -11.97 7.39 -6.83
C PHE A 249 -12.80 8.37 -6.01
N THR A 250 -14.11 8.20 -5.96
CA THR A 250 -14.98 9.06 -5.15
C THR A 250 -15.18 8.40 -3.78
N GLU A 251 -14.95 9.17 -2.72
CA GLU A 251 -15.43 8.82 -1.39
C GLU A 251 -16.90 9.25 -1.31
N PRO A 252 -17.83 8.42 -0.81
CA PRO A 252 -19.19 8.89 -0.57
C PRO A 252 -19.09 10.07 0.40
N VAL A 253 -19.47 11.25 -0.06
CA VAL A 253 -19.62 12.41 0.82
C VAL A 253 -20.79 12.06 1.73
N PRO A 254 -20.62 12.02 3.07
CA PRO A 254 -21.76 11.94 3.96
C PRO A 254 -22.60 13.19 3.68
N VAL A 255 -23.76 13.01 3.06
CA VAL A 255 -24.71 14.10 2.87
C VAL A 255 -25.26 14.40 4.25
N GLU A 256 -24.89 15.54 4.83
CA GLU A 256 -25.45 16.03 6.09
C GLU A 256 -26.98 16.17 5.91
N GLY A 257 -27.75 15.19 6.38
CA GLY A 257 -29.22 15.26 6.36
C GLY A 257 -29.99 13.94 6.32
N GLU A 258 -29.36 12.80 6.03
CA GLU A 258 -29.98 11.49 6.22
C GLU A 258 -29.21 10.74 7.30
N GLU A 259 -29.91 10.35 8.36
CA GLU A 259 -29.38 9.54 9.45
C GLU A 259 -28.92 8.20 8.88
N GLU A 260 -27.63 8.10 8.52
CA GLU A 260 -27.00 6.84 8.17
C GLU A 260 -26.81 6.05 9.48
N GLU A 261 -27.68 5.05 9.67
CA GLU A 261 -27.50 4.03 10.70
C GLU A 261 -26.09 3.44 10.60
N ALA A 262 -25.46 3.33 11.76
CA ALA A 262 -24.14 2.71 11.91
C ALA A 262 -24.11 1.33 11.24
N PRO A 263 -22.97 0.91 10.66
CA PRO A 263 -22.87 -0.39 10.03
C PRO A 263 -23.07 -1.48 11.11
N PRO A 264 -24.04 -2.39 10.99
CA PRO A 264 -24.05 -3.57 11.84
C PRO A 264 -22.83 -4.42 11.48
N GLU A 265 -21.96 -4.60 12.47
CA GLU A 265 -21.02 -5.70 12.47
C GLU A 265 -21.80 -7.02 12.40
N GLY A 266 -21.68 -7.72 11.28
CA GLY A 266 -22.06 -9.12 11.14
C GLY A 266 -23.55 -9.35 10.89
N GLU A 267 -23.91 -9.51 9.63
CA GLU A 267 -24.94 -10.46 9.23
C GLU A 267 -24.61 -10.99 7.84
N GLU A 268 -24.60 -12.31 7.76
CA GLU A 268 -24.60 -13.10 6.54
C GLU A 268 -25.96 -12.89 5.89
N GLU A 269 -26.02 -12.35 4.68
CA GLU A 269 -27.22 -12.46 3.86
C GLU A 269 -26.89 -13.21 2.57
N GLU A 270 -27.51 -14.37 2.52
CA GLU A 270 -27.82 -15.16 1.34
C GLU A 270 -28.61 -14.28 0.35
N GLU A 271 -28.16 -14.20 -0.89
CA GLU A 271 -29.05 -13.83 -1.99
C GLU A 271 -29.26 -15.10 -2.83
N GLU A 272 -30.43 -15.68 -2.60
CA GLU A 272 -31.06 -16.69 -3.43
C GLU A 272 -31.35 -16.14 -4.84
N GLU A 273 -31.45 -17.08 -5.76
CA GLU A 273 -31.76 -16.92 -7.17
C GLU A 273 -33.17 -16.37 -7.39
N GLU A 274 -33.33 -15.39 -8.29
CA GLU A 274 -34.51 -15.33 -9.17
C GLU A 274 -34.06 -14.92 -10.59
N GLU A 275 -33.94 -15.93 -11.45
CA GLU A 275 -34.13 -15.78 -12.89
C GLU A 275 -35.62 -15.54 -13.14
N GLU A 276 -36.02 -14.34 -13.56
CA GLU A 276 -37.30 -14.18 -14.28
C GLU A 276 -37.01 -14.21 -15.79
N GLU A 277 -37.26 -15.40 -16.36
CA GLU A 277 -37.29 -15.69 -17.78
C GLU A 277 -38.48 -14.93 -18.41
N ALA A 278 -38.20 -13.94 -19.26
CA ALA A 278 -39.24 -13.26 -20.03
C ALA A 278 -39.88 -14.24 -21.02
N PRO A 279 -41.21 -14.42 -21.04
CA PRO A 279 -41.86 -15.35 -21.96
C PRO A 279 -41.73 -14.89 -23.43
N PRO A 280 -41.55 -15.82 -24.38
CA PRO A 280 -41.35 -15.49 -25.79
C PRO A 280 -42.61 -14.88 -26.44
N PRO A 281 -42.44 -14.06 -27.50
CA PRO A 281 -43.56 -13.43 -28.20
C PRO A 281 -44.39 -14.48 -28.96
N PRO A 282 -45.73 -14.36 -28.98
CA PRO A 282 -46.57 -15.23 -29.80
C PRO A 282 -46.43 -14.89 -31.30
N ALA A 283 -46.37 -15.93 -32.13
CA ALA A 283 -46.34 -15.83 -33.59
C ALA A 283 -47.74 -16.00 -34.19
N GLU A 284 -48.09 -15.02 -35.03
CA GLU A 284 -48.98 -15.00 -36.23
C GLU A 284 -50.37 -15.64 -36.19
N GLU A 285 -51.40 -14.81 -36.40
CA GLU A 285 -52.62 -15.20 -37.12
C GLU A 285 -52.79 -14.29 -38.35
N ASP A 286 -52.97 -14.94 -39.49
CA ASP A 286 -53.23 -14.41 -40.82
C ASP A 286 -54.47 -13.49 -40.85
N GLU A 287 -54.35 -12.31 -41.45
CA GLU A 287 -55.49 -11.58 -42.00
C GLU A 287 -55.33 -11.46 -43.52
N GLU A 288 -56.00 -12.37 -44.22
CA GLU A 288 -56.37 -12.24 -45.62
C GLU A 288 -57.32 -11.05 -45.78
N GLU A 289 -56.89 -9.94 -46.38
CA GLU A 289 -57.82 -8.93 -46.89
C GLU A 289 -58.30 -9.34 -48.29
N GLU A 290 -59.55 -9.82 -48.33
CA GLU A 290 -60.33 -10.05 -49.55
C GLU A 290 -60.49 -8.76 -50.38
N GLU A 291 -60.24 -8.88 -51.68
CA GLU A 291 -60.83 -8.03 -52.71
C GLU A 291 -62.37 -8.14 -52.67
N GLY A 292 -63.07 -7.01 -52.59
CA GLY A 292 -64.53 -6.98 -52.78
C GLY A 292 -65.07 -5.55 -52.94
N GLY A 293 -65.39 -5.18 -54.17
CA GLY A 293 -65.81 -3.82 -54.54
C GLY A 293 -67.30 -3.49 -54.39
N ASP A 294 -67.62 -2.35 -55.01
CA ASP A 294 -68.94 -1.86 -55.50
C ASP A 294 -69.78 -0.97 -54.56
N LYS A 295 -69.66 0.35 -54.74
CA LYS A 295 -70.71 1.23 -55.33
C LYS A 295 -70.28 2.69 -55.45
#